data_AF-A0A7R6WMD6-F1
#
_entry.id   AF-A0A7R6WMD6-F1
#
_cell.length_a   1.000
_cell.length_b   1.000
_cell.length_c   1.000
_cell.angle_alpha   90.00
_cell.angle_beta   90.00
_cell.angle_gamma   90.00
#
_symmetry.space_group_name_H-M   'P 1'
#
loop_
_entity.id
_entity.type
_entity.pdbx_description
1 polymer ?
#
loop_
_entity_poly.entity_id
_entity_poly.type
_entity_poly.pdbx_seq_one_letter_code
_entity_poly.pdbx_strand_id
1 'polypeptide(L)'
;MSGQCYGPTKALTPELKAAFVEEVSALAIKAEHDHGIPAPILAAMSIDESGYGTTQLAIATHNVLSYKWGGKSGPGERALFTLSCQDRHDKGNVYVIFKDRADAADFVANMLATSKYYKAATRAYQKAIASGADREKSAKTWFRTIAPTYNPYHSQAYIAKVLNAADNPIDVTSGKRDPKTTLWSLAAVTNATKPTDTKKGDGIQDHLAAVKKAQLASYAMTRATNNCPSPDTDLLGWPAQKLKACDYKVGSKAKPRSAHVVLLDVPSERTVAWIETACAKQLPGLSGCFEVLLGCAKGNSGMMVPVSGNMMEDMDGVRWKNYFFRNGMTVTFESQENGGTNQISDARQIDLTKMPDSAVKSIPSGVTRFWRTTSQQFAKQFPTEGAPASLKTAAERQQWLDVAKKELLDALSKPENRLLTAWVAAHPKTLAKGACPADKDP
;
A
#
# COMPACT_ATOMS: atom_id res chain seq x y z
N MET A 1 22.87 -7.30 -35.95
CA MET A 1 23.07 -7.09 -34.50
C MET A 1 21.98 -6.19 -33.90
N SER A 2 20.71 -6.38 -34.27
CA SER A 2 19.60 -5.48 -33.87
C SER A 2 18.85 -5.91 -32.60
N GLY A 3 19.07 -7.13 -32.10
CA GLY A 3 18.37 -7.68 -30.92
C GLY A 3 18.93 -7.24 -29.56
N GLN A 4 20.08 -6.56 -29.49
CA GLN A 4 20.71 -6.20 -28.21
C GLN A 4 20.22 -4.88 -27.62
N CYS A 5 19.69 -3.94 -28.41
CA CYS A 5 19.40 -2.58 -27.93
C CYS A 5 18.15 -2.47 -27.05
N TYR A 6 17.14 -3.26 -27.39
CA TYR A 6 15.83 -3.25 -26.74
C TYR A 6 15.55 -4.54 -25.97
N GLY A 7 16.55 -5.42 -25.88
CA GLY A 7 16.47 -6.66 -25.12
C GLY A 7 16.87 -6.47 -23.65
N PRO A 8 16.41 -7.35 -22.76
CA PRO A 8 16.95 -7.49 -21.40
C PRO A 8 18.48 -7.62 -21.41
N THR A 9 19.17 -6.91 -20.50
CA THR A 9 20.63 -7.06 -20.33
C THR A 9 21.02 -8.32 -19.56
N LYS A 10 20.04 -9.02 -18.99
CA LYS A 10 20.22 -10.25 -18.21
C LYS A 10 19.05 -11.21 -18.41
N ALA A 11 19.25 -12.48 -18.08
CA ALA A 11 18.18 -13.46 -18.06
C ALA A 11 17.08 -13.05 -17.06
N LEU A 12 15.83 -13.16 -17.47
CA LEU A 12 14.67 -12.80 -16.65
C LEU A 12 14.17 -14.02 -15.87
N THR A 13 14.51 -14.08 -14.59
CA THR A 13 13.95 -15.09 -13.68
C THR A 13 12.49 -14.78 -13.33
N PRO A 14 11.68 -15.77 -12.94
CA PRO A 14 10.31 -15.54 -12.47
C PRO A 14 10.22 -14.51 -11.34
N GLU A 15 11.20 -14.50 -10.42
CA GLU A 15 11.24 -13.59 -9.27
C GLU A 15 11.49 -12.14 -9.69
N LEU A 16 12.40 -11.91 -10.64
CA LEU A 16 12.64 -10.59 -11.20
C LEU A 16 11.41 -10.04 -11.92
N LYS A 17 10.72 -10.91 -12.66
CA LYS A 17 9.45 -10.54 -13.31
C LYS A 17 8.41 -10.17 -12.27
N ALA A 18 8.20 -11.01 -11.25
CA ALA A 18 7.22 -10.76 -10.20
C ALA A 18 7.48 -9.46 -9.44
N ALA A 19 8.74 -9.19 -9.05
CA ALA A 19 9.10 -7.96 -8.35
C ALA A 19 8.85 -6.71 -9.22
N PHE A 20 9.19 -6.77 -10.51
CA PHE A 20 8.91 -5.65 -11.42
C PHE A 20 7.42 -5.45 -11.64
N VAL A 21 6.65 -6.53 -11.77
CA VAL A 21 5.19 -6.50 -11.90
C VAL A 21 4.54 -5.84 -10.69
N GLU A 22 4.99 -6.17 -9.48
CA GLU A 22 4.52 -5.52 -8.25
C GLU A 22 4.79 -4.02 -8.25
N GLU A 23 6.03 -3.61 -8.57
CA GLU A 23 6.43 -2.21 -8.67
C GLU A 23 5.56 -1.43 -9.67
N VAL A 24 5.49 -1.88 -10.92
CA VAL A 24 4.77 -1.14 -11.97
C VAL A 24 3.26 -1.19 -11.79
N SER A 25 2.72 -2.20 -11.12
CA SER A 25 1.30 -2.24 -10.75
C SER A 25 0.96 -1.11 -9.78
N ALA A 26 1.78 -0.87 -8.76
CA ALA A 26 1.59 0.23 -7.83
C ALA A 26 1.68 1.60 -8.52
N LEU A 27 2.66 1.78 -9.40
CA LEU A 27 2.81 3.01 -10.20
C LEU A 27 1.63 3.22 -11.15
N ALA A 28 1.13 2.16 -11.78
CA ALA A 28 0.01 2.23 -12.72
C ALA A 28 -1.32 2.55 -12.03
N ILE A 29 -1.57 2.02 -10.82
CA ILE A 29 -2.74 2.42 -10.01
C ILE A 29 -2.69 3.92 -9.72
N LYS A 30 -1.53 4.44 -9.30
CA LYS A 30 -1.35 5.88 -9.06
C LYS A 30 -1.60 6.69 -10.34
N ALA A 31 -1.04 6.26 -11.47
CA ALA A 31 -1.20 6.95 -12.74
C ALA A 31 -2.65 6.93 -13.27
N GLU A 32 -3.39 5.82 -13.08
CA GLU A 32 -4.82 5.76 -13.38
C GLU A 32 -5.62 6.71 -12.50
N HIS A 33 -5.29 6.79 -11.22
CA HIS A 33 -5.91 7.74 -10.30
C HIS A 33 -5.66 9.20 -10.73
N ASP A 34 -4.39 9.56 -10.94
CA ASP A 34 -4.00 10.97 -11.16
C ASP A 34 -4.33 11.46 -12.58
N HIS A 35 -4.24 10.59 -13.58
CA HIS A 35 -4.32 10.97 -15.00
C HIS A 35 -5.49 10.30 -15.75
N GLY A 36 -6.20 9.37 -15.11
CA GLY A 36 -7.38 8.70 -15.65
C GLY A 36 -7.08 7.82 -16.87
N ILE A 37 -5.88 7.25 -16.97
CA ILE A 37 -5.50 6.25 -17.97
C ILE A 37 -5.63 4.83 -17.40
N PRO A 38 -5.84 3.76 -18.19
CA PRO A 38 -6.08 2.43 -17.62
C PRO A 38 -4.83 1.80 -16.98
N ALA A 39 -4.86 1.49 -15.67
CA ALA A 39 -3.72 0.91 -14.94
C ALA A 39 -3.23 -0.43 -15.52
N PRO A 40 -4.10 -1.40 -15.87
CA PRO A 40 -3.64 -2.67 -16.45
C PRO A 40 -2.76 -2.47 -17.69
N ILE A 41 -3.11 -1.48 -18.51
CA ILE A 41 -2.40 -1.23 -19.76
C ILE A 41 -1.09 -0.50 -19.49
N LEU A 42 -1.04 0.49 -18.60
CA LEU A 42 0.22 1.19 -18.30
C LEU A 42 1.26 0.25 -17.70
N ALA A 43 0.84 -0.62 -16.77
CA ALA A 43 1.70 -1.65 -16.20
C ALA A 43 2.21 -2.61 -17.29
N ALA A 44 1.32 -3.07 -18.18
CA ALA A 44 1.68 -3.96 -19.27
C ALA A 44 2.61 -3.32 -20.32
N MET A 45 2.39 -2.04 -20.66
CA MET A 45 3.29 -1.26 -21.50
C MET A 45 4.67 -1.17 -20.84
N SER A 46 4.73 -0.90 -19.53
CA SER A 46 6.00 -0.83 -18.80
C SER A 46 6.76 -2.15 -18.86
N ILE A 47 6.07 -3.29 -18.82
CA ILE A 47 6.68 -4.63 -18.95
C ILE A 47 7.32 -4.83 -20.33
N ASP A 48 6.57 -4.56 -21.40
CA ASP A 48 7.03 -4.77 -22.78
C ASP A 48 8.16 -3.79 -23.15
N GLU A 49 7.97 -2.49 -22.86
CA GLU A 49 8.87 -1.42 -23.27
C GLU A 49 10.23 -1.47 -22.56
N SER A 50 10.25 -1.94 -21.31
CA SER A 50 11.46 -1.96 -20.49
C SER A 50 12.08 -3.33 -20.30
N GLY A 51 11.48 -4.39 -20.85
CA GLY A 51 11.89 -5.77 -20.61
C GLY A 51 12.00 -6.06 -19.11
N TYR A 52 10.93 -5.77 -18.35
CA TYR A 52 10.92 -5.85 -16.89
C TYR A 52 11.95 -4.94 -16.19
N GLY A 53 12.17 -3.75 -16.74
CA GLY A 53 13.11 -2.76 -16.22
C GLY A 53 14.58 -3.12 -16.43
N THR A 54 14.87 -4.08 -17.30
CA THR A 54 16.22 -4.62 -17.50
C THR A 54 16.84 -4.26 -18.85
N THR A 55 16.16 -3.53 -19.72
CA THR A 55 16.80 -2.99 -20.93
C THR A 55 17.87 -1.95 -20.55
N GLN A 56 18.87 -1.78 -21.42
CA GLN A 56 19.92 -0.78 -21.19
C GLN A 56 19.32 0.62 -21.03
N LEU A 57 18.29 0.94 -21.81
CA LEU A 57 17.55 2.20 -21.69
C LEU A 57 16.91 2.33 -20.29
N ALA A 58 16.14 1.34 -19.84
CA ALA A 58 15.44 1.41 -18.57
C ALA A 58 16.40 1.50 -17.38
N ILE A 59 17.55 0.82 -17.45
CA ILE A 59 18.58 0.87 -16.41
C ILE A 59 19.27 2.25 -16.39
N ALA A 60 19.66 2.77 -17.55
CA ALA A 60 20.44 4.00 -17.63
C ALA A 60 19.61 5.27 -17.40
N THR A 61 18.29 5.21 -17.61
CA THR A 61 17.45 6.41 -17.69
C THR A 61 16.19 6.37 -16.82
N HIS A 62 15.92 5.25 -16.15
CA HIS A 62 14.66 4.95 -15.47
C HIS A 62 13.40 5.02 -16.37
N ASN A 63 13.58 5.15 -17.68
CA ASN A 63 12.52 5.28 -18.67
C ASN A 63 11.91 3.91 -19.00
N VAL A 64 10.97 3.47 -18.18
CA VAL A 64 10.30 2.16 -18.32
C VAL A 64 9.23 2.12 -19.42
N LEU A 65 8.94 3.27 -20.04
CA LEU A 65 7.93 3.42 -21.10
C LEU A 65 8.56 3.92 -22.41
N SER A 66 9.87 3.78 -22.56
CA SER A 66 10.62 4.13 -23.79
C SER A 66 10.30 5.51 -24.37
N TYR A 67 9.98 6.50 -23.52
CA TYR A 67 9.51 7.81 -23.98
C TYR A 67 10.62 8.57 -24.71
N LYS A 68 10.44 8.75 -26.03
CA LYS A 68 11.33 9.48 -26.93
C LYS A 68 11.15 10.99 -26.79
N TRP A 69 12.23 11.75 -26.93
CA TRP A 69 12.18 13.21 -26.97
C TRP A 69 11.82 13.72 -28.37
N GLY A 70 10.74 14.50 -28.46
CA GLY A 70 10.19 15.03 -29.72
C GLY A 70 10.83 16.33 -30.24
N GLY A 71 11.89 16.85 -29.61
CA GLY A 71 12.74 17.91 -30.17
C GLY A 71 12.26 19.36 -30.13
N LYS A 72 11.04 19.68 -29.65
CA LYS A 72 10.52 21.07 -29.68
C LYS A 72 10.14 21.67 -28.31
N SER A 73 9.76 20.83 -27.36
CA SER A 73 9.42 21.18 -25.96
C SER A 73 8.95 19.89 -25.28
N GLY A 74 9.54 19.44 -24.17
CA GLY A 74 8.98 18.25 -23.49
C GLY A 74 9.87 17.34 -22.64
N PRO A 75 11.03 17.75 -22.09
CA PRO A 75 11.54 17.06 -20.91
C PRO A 75 11.38 17.91 -19.63
N GLY A 76 10.97 19.18 -19.77
CA GLY A 76 11.27 20.19 -18.74
C GLY A 76 12.78 20.41 -18.69
N GLU A 77 13.34 20.49 -17.49
CA GLU A 77 14.80 20.54 -17.23
C GLU A 77 15.47 19.16 -17.26
N ARG A 78 14.77 18.09 -17.68
CA ARG A 78 15.33 16.72 -17.64
C ARG A 78 16.42 16.51 -18.70
N ALA A 79 17.43 15.75 -18.32
CA ALA A 79 18.52 15.33 -19.19
C ALA A 79 18.03 14.37 -20.29
N LEU A 80 18.82 14.28 -21.36
CA LEU A 80 18.54 13.46 -22.53
C LEU A 80 19.60 12.37 -22.67
N PHE A 81 19.17 11.18 -23.08
CA PHE A 81 20.02 10.02 -23.33
C PHE A 81 19.93 9.62 -24.80
N THR A 82 21.06 9.49 -25.47
CA THR A 82 21.11 8.99 -26.85
C THR A 82 21.42 7.50 -26.85
N LEU A 83 20.49 6.67 -27.31
CA LEU A 83 20.68 5.23 -27.42
C LEU A 83 21.58 4.93 -28.63
N SER A 84 22.88 4.79 -28.38
CA SER A 84 23.92 4.72 -29.43
C SER A 84 23.85 3.48 -30.30
N CYS A 85 23.26 2.39 -29.80
CA CYS A 85 23.17 1.13 -30.53
C CYS A 85 21.93 1.04 -31.44
N GLN A 86 20.97 1.97 -31.32
CA GLN A 86 19.82 2.07 -32.22
C GLN A 86 20.27 2.48 -33.61
N ASP A 87 19.77 1.80 -34.64
CA ASP A 87 20.12 2.08 -36.03
C ASP A 87 19.85 3.54 -36.40
N ARG A 88 20.83 4.19 -37.04
CA ARG A 88 20.78 5.62 -37.43
C ARG A 88 19.60 5.96 -38.35
N HIS A 89 18.98 4.96 -38.99
CA HIS A 89 17.81 5.13 -39.86
C HIS A 89 16.48 5.21 -39.07
N ASP A 90 16.44 4.76 -37.81
CA ASP A 90 15.29 4.99 -36.94
C ASP A 90 15.40 6.40 -36.33
N LYS A 91 14.63 7.34 -36.88
CA LYS A 91 14.60 8.73 -36.42
C LYS A 91 14.13 8.79 -34.97
N GLY A 92 14.90 9.46 -34.11
CA GLY A 92 14.55 9.67 -32.70
C GLY A 92 15.14 8.62 -31.76
N ASN A 93 16.47 8.58 -31.67
CA ASN A 93 17.22 7.77 -30.70
C ASN A 93 17.53 8.51 -29.39
N VAL A 94 16.87 9.65 -29.18
CA VAL A 94 17.03 10.48 -27.99
C VAL A 94 15.84 10.23 -27.07
N TYR A 95 16.13 9.82 -25.85
CA TYR A 95 15.18 9.46 -24.81
C TYR A 95 15.31 10.40 -23.62
N VAL A 96 14.24 10.56 -22.86
CA VAL A 96 14.24 11.36 -21.63
C VAL A 96 14.85 10.54 -20.49
N ILE A 97 15.71 11.17 -19.68
CA ILE A 97 16.19 10.63 -18.41
C ILE A 97 15.24 11.08 -17.31
N PHE A 98 14.66 10.11 -16.59
CA PHE A 98 13.80 10.36 -15.45
C PHE A 98 14.58 10.24 -14.15
N LYS A 99 14.10 10.91 -13.10
CA LYS A 99 14.71 10.82 -11.77
C LYS A 99 14.67 9.38 -11.24
N ASP A 100 13.53 8.72 -11.44
CA ASP A 100 13.24 7.36 -11.04
C ASP A 100 12.07 6.82 -11.89
N ARG A 101 11.69 5.56 -11.69
CA ARG A 101 10.62 4.91 -12.46
C ARG A 101 9.24 5.49 -12.14
N ALA A 102 9.05 6.09 -10.96
CA ALA A 102 7.80 6.75 -10.59
C ALA A 102 7.62 8.07 -11.36
N ASP A 103 8.69 8.86 -11.51
CA ASP A 103 8.73 10.05 -12.37
C ASP A 103 8.44 9.70 -13.83
N ALA A 104 9.00 8.59 -14.34
CA ALA A 104 8.72 8.11 -15.69
C ALA A 104 7.24 7.75 -15.89
N ALA A 105 6.67 6.96 -14.96
CA ALA A 105 5.27 6.52 -15.04
C ALA A 105 4.30 7.70 -14.97
N ASP A 106 4.52 8.63 -14.04
CA ASP A 106 3.67 9.81 -13.87
C ASP A 106 3.73 10.75 -15.08
N PHE A 107 4.93 11.06 -15.55
CA PHE A 107 5.13 11.94 -16.70
C PHE A 107 4.48 11.38 -17.97
N VAL A 108 4.73 10.09 -18.28
CA VAL A 108 4.17 9.49 -19.50
C VAL A 108 2.66 9.34 -19.39
N ALA A 109 2.13 9.01 -18.20
CA ALA A 109 0.69 8.97 -17.96
C ALA A 109 0.02 10.33 -18.23
N ASN A 110 0.61 11.42 -17.72
CA ASN A 110 0.15 12.78 -18.03
C ASN A 110 0.18 13.06 -19.54
N MET A 111 1.23 12.66 -20.25
CA MET A 111 1.31 12.84 -21.72
C MET A 111 0.24 12.04 -22.48
N LEU A 112 -0.06 10.82 -22.03
CA LEU A 112 -1.16 9.99 -22.55
C LEU A 112 -2.53 10.58 -22.23
N ALA A 113 -2.67 11.32 -21.12
CA ALA A 113 -3.92 11.97 -20.75
C ALA A 113 -4.15 13.30 -21.47
N THR A 114 -3.10 14.10 -21.67
CA THR A 114 -3.23 15.52 -22.03
C THR A 114 -2.80 15.88 -23.45
N SER A 115 -1.91 15.10 -24.07
CA SER A 115 -1.40 15.47 -25.39
C SER A 115 -2.48 15.35 -26.47
N LYS A 116 -2.37 16.19 -27.51
CA LYS A 116 -3.31 16.18 -28.66
C LYS A 116 -3.44 14.83 -29.36
N TYR A 117 -2.45 13.95 -29.19
CA TYR A 117 -2.40 12.62 -29.82
C TYR A 117 -3.27 11.59 -29.10
N TYR A 118 -3.41 11.69 -27.77
CA TYR A 118 -3.99 10.64 -26.94
C TYR A 118 -5.21 11.10 -26.13
N LYS A 119 -5.34 12.40 -25.88
CA LYS A 119 -6.39 13.01 -25.03
C LYS A 119 -7.81 12.59 -25.41
N ALA A 120 -8.12 12.46 -26.70
CA ALA A 120 -9.45 12.05 -27.15
C ALA A 120 -9.78 10.61 -26.71
N ALA A 121 -8.83 9.68 -26.89
CA ALA A 121 -8.99 8.30 -26.45
C ALA A 121 -9.13 8.21 -24.92
N THR A 122 -8.28 8.91 -24.18
CA THR A 122 -8.33 8.92 -22.71
C THR A 122 -9.65 9.47 -22.18
N ARG A 123 -10.18 10.56 -22.77
CA ARG A 123 -11.51 11.07 -22.42
C ARG A 123 -12.63 10.08 -22.74
N ALA A 124 -12.54 9.37 -23.87
CA ALA A 124 -13.52 8.35 -24.22
C ALA A 124 -13.51 7.18 -23.22
N TYR A 125 -12.32 6.75 -22.78
CA TYR A 125 -12.16 5.78 -21.71
C TYR A 125 -12.79 6.25 -20.40
N GLN A 126 -12.44 7.46 -19.93
CA GLN A 126 -12.99 8.07 -18.72
C GLN A 126 -14.53 8.17 -18.76
N LYS A 127 -15.09 8.55 -19.91
CA LYS A 127 -16.54 8.61 -20.10
C LYS A 127 -17.18 7.22 -20.03
N ALA A 128 -16.58 6.21 -20.68
CA ALA A 128 -17.07 4.85 -20.67
C ALA A 128 -17.13 4.28 -19.24
N ILE A 129 -16.04 4.40 -18.48
CA ILE A 129 -16.01 3.94 -17.08
C ILE A 129 -17.00 4.72 -16.20
N ALA A 130 -17.13 6.04 -16.40
CA ALA A 130 -18.09 6.86 -15.65
C ALA A 130 -19.56 6.46 -15.93
N SER A 131 -19.84 5.91 -17.11
CA SER A 131 -21.14 5.34 -17.48
C SER A 131 -21.36 3.90 -17.03
N GLY A 132 -20.40 3.30 -16.31
CA GLY A 132 -20.49 1.92 -15.83
C GLY A 132 -20.16 0.87 -16.90
N ALA A 133 -19.49 1.25 -18.00
CA ALA A 133 -19.03 0.28 -18.98
C ALA A 133 -17.95 -0.63 -18.38
N ASP A 134 -17.85 -1.86 -18.91
CA ASP A 134 -16.82 -2.81 -18.52
C ASP A 134 -15.42 -2.20 -18.68
N ARG A 135 -14.65 -2.17 -17.59
CA ARG A 135 -13.35 -1.48 -17.55
C ARG A 135 -12.29 -2.20 -18.37
N GLU A 136 -12.28 -3.53 -18.36
CA GLU A 136 -11.34 -4.31 -19.16
C GLU A 136 -11.55 -4.04 -20.66
N LYS A 137 -12.79 -4.13 -21.14
CA LYS A 137 -13.18 -3.83 -22.52
C LYS A 137 -12.87 -2.38 -22.88
N SER A 138 -13.16 -1.45 -21.98
CA SER A 138 -12.88 -0.01 -22.18
C SER A 138 -11.38 0.26 -22.26
N ALA A 139 -10.56 -0.37 -21.41
CA ALA A 139 -9.11 -0.26 -21.42
C ALA A 139 -8.50 -0.86 -22.69
N LYS A 140 -8.99 -2.01 -23.14
CA LYS A 140 -8.60 -2.62 -24.42
C LYS A 140 -8.95 -1.72 -25.61
N THR A 141 -10.11 -1.07 -25.58
CA THR A 141 -10.55 -0.14 -26.62
C THR A 141 -9.67 1.11 -26.64
N TRP A 142 -9.40 1.68 -25.47
CA TRP A 142 -8.48 2.80 -25.30
C TRP A 142 -7.11 2.47 -25.89
N PHE A 143 -6.54 1.33 -25.50
CA PHE A 143 -5.20 0.93 -25.93
C PHE A 143 -5.11 0.73 -27.44
N ARG A 144 -6.08 0.01 -28.04
CA ARG A 144 -6.14 -0.16 -29.50
C ARG A 144 -6.26 1.16 -30.26
N THR A 145 -6.83 2.19 -29.63
CA THR A 145 -6.93 3.54 -30.21
C THR A 145 -5.59 4.26 -30.18
N ILE A 146 -4.83 4.18 -29.08
CA ILE A 146 -3.57 4.93 -28.94
C ILE A 146 -2.36 4.21 -29.55
N ALA A 147 -2.38 2.87 -29.63
CA ALA A 147 -1.23 2.06 -30.02
C ALA A 147 -0.67 2.39 -31.42
N PRO A 148 -1.49 2.66 -32.47
CA PRO A 148 -0.96 3.06 -33.78
C PRO A 148 -0.19 4.39 -33.77
N THR A 149 -0.50 5.28 -32.85
CA THR A 149 0.23 6.55 -32.69
C THR A 149 1.45 6.38 -31.79
N TYR A 150 1.35 5.52 -30.77
CA TYR A 150 2.42 5.26 -29.82
C TYR A 150 3.56 4.43 -30.43
N ASN A 151 3.21 3.40 -31.21
CA ASN A 151 4.13 2.54 -31.94
C ASN A 151 3.64 2.36 -33.40
N PRO A 152 3.99 3.29 -34.31
CA PRO A 152 3.41 3.33 -35.66
C PRO A 152 3.92 2.22 -36.59
N TYR A 153 5.09 1.63 -36.32
CA TYR A 153 5.71 0.66 -37.22
C TYR A 153 5.20 -0.78 -37.01
N HIS A 154 4.73 -1.12 -35.82
CA HIS A 154 4.33 -2.49 -35.45
C HIS A 154 3.06 -2.56 -34.61
N SER A 155 2.08 -1.69 -34.90
CA SER A 155 0.90 -1.50 -34.04
C SER A 155 0.14 -2.78 -33.68
N GLN A 156 -0.11 -3.70 -34.61
CA GLN A 156 -0.82 -4.95 -34.31
C GLN A 156 0.00 -5.92 -33.44
N ALA A 157 1.29 -6.08 -33.74
CA ALA A 157 2.17 -6.92 -32.93
C ALA A 157 2.37 -6.33 -31.53
N TYR A 158 2.48 -5.01 -31.43
CA TYR A 158 2.58 -4.29 -30.16
C TYR A 158 1.30 -4.43 -29.32
N ILE A 159 0.12 -4.30 -29.96
CA ILE A 159 -1.16 -4.54 -29.29
C ILE A 159 -1.20 -5.95 -28.69
N ALA A 160 -0.81 -6.96 -29.46
CA ALA A 160 -0.81 -8.35 -28.98
C ALA A 160 0.15 -8.54 -27.80
N LYS A 161 1.37 -8.02 -27.87
CA LYS A 161 2.37 -8.14 -26.78
C LYS A 161 1.89 -7.52 -25.48
N VAL A 162 1.41 -6.27 -25.52
CA VAL A 162 0.95 -5.58 -24.31
C VAL A 162 -0.31 -6.23 -23.75
N LEU A 163 -1.26 -6.68 -24.58
CA LEU A 163 -2.43 -7.39 -24.08
C LEU A 163 -2.08 -8.76 -23.47
N ASN A 164 -1.12 -9.49 -24.05
CA ASN A 164 -0.60 -10.72 -23.45
C ASN A 164 0.10 -10.46 -22.12
N ALA A 165 0.87 -9.37 -22.02
CA ALA A 165 1.46 -8.95 -20.75
C ALA A 165 0.40 -8.59 -19.69
N ALA A 166 -0.74 -8.02 -20.10
CA ALA A 166 -1.85 -7.78 -19.20
C ALA A 166 -2.54 -9.09 -18.75
N ASP A 167 -2.67 -10.09 -19.64
CA ASP A 167 -3.28 -11.39 -19.32
C ASP A 167 -2.38 -12.27 -18.43
N ASN A 168 -1.07 -12.28 -18.66
CA ASN A 168 -0.10 -13.03 -17.86
C ASN A 168 1.27 -12.30 -17.88
N PRO A 169 1.53 -11.46 -16.86
CA PRO A 169 2.75 -10.66 -16.83
C PRO A 169 3.98 -11.46 -16.40
N ILE A 170 3.89 -12.77 -16.14
CA ILE A 170 5.05 -13.62 -15.82
C ILE A 170 5.46 -14.45 -17.06
N ASP A 171 4.48 -14.98 -17.79
CA ASP A 171 4.65 -15.68 -19.06
C ASP A 171 3.83 -15.05 -20.17
N VAL A 172 4.35 -13.94 -20.68
CA VAL A 172 3.77 -13.15 -21.78
C VAL A 172 3.71 -13.90 -23.11
N THR A 173 4.41 -15.03 -23.23
CA THR A 173 4.42 -15.86 -24.46
C THR A 173 3.32 -16.91 -24.47
N SER A 174 2.75 -17.24 -23.31
CA SER A 174 1.72 -18.27 -23.19
C SER A 174 0.45 -17.98 -23.99
N GLY A 175 0.13 -16.70 -24.24
CA GLY A 175 -1.15 -16.28 -24.80
C GLY A 175 -2.36 -16.67 -23.94
N LYS A 176 -2.14 -17.10 -22.69
CA LYS A 176 -3.15 -17.55 -21.75
C LYS A 176 -3.20 -16.63 -20.55
N ARG A 177 -4.41 -16.28 -20.12
CA ARG A 177 -4.62 -15.53 -18.88
C ARG A 177 -4.27 -16.39 -17.67
N ASP A 178 -3.47 -15.84 -16.75
CA ASP A 178 -3.26 -16.41 -15.43
C ASP A 178 -4.12 -15.65 -14.40
N PRO A 179 -5.14 -16.28 -13.80
CA PRO A 179 -6.01 -15.61 -12.83
C PRO A 179 -5.29 -15.13 -11.56
N LYS A 180 -4.09 -15.65 -11.25
CA LYS A 180 -3.33 -15.25 -10.06
C LYS A 180 -2.48 -14.01 -10.27
N THR A 181 -2.03 -13.78 -11.50
CA THR A 181 -1.03 -12.74 -11.81
C THR A 181 -1.54 -11.70 -12.80
N THR A 182 -2.71 -11.92 -13.41
CA THR A 182 -3.33 -11.01 -14.39
C THR A 182 -3.40 -9.55 -13.89
N LEU A 183 -2.96 -8.63 -14.74
CA LEU A 183 -3.04 -7.18 -14.49
C LEU A 183 -4.47 -6.65 -14.62
N TRP A 184 -5.40 -7.43 -15.19
CA TRP A 184 -6.81 -7.05 -15.26
C TRP A 184 -7.45 -6.93 -13.87
N SER A 185 -6.86 -7.53 -12.84
CA SER A 185 -7.24 -7.29 -11.44
C SER A 185 -7.12 -5.81 -11.03
N LEU A 186 -6.20 -5.05 -11.63
CA LEU A 186 -6.04 -3.62 -11.38
C LEU A 186 -7.26 -2.81 -11.85
N ALA A 187 -7.98 -3.29 -12.87
CA ALA A 187 -9.23 -2.66 -13.32
C ALA A 187 -10.36 -2.82 -12.30
N ALA A 188 -10.31 -3.82 -11.40
CA ALA A 188 -11.30 -4.02 -10.35
C ALA A 188 -11.03 -3.17 -9.10
N VAL A 189 -9.76 -2.91 -8.79
CA VAL A 189 -9.34 -2.08 -7.64
C VAL A 189 -9.81 -0.62 -7.80
N THR A 190 -9.91 -0.13 -9.03
CA THR A 190 -10.31 1.25 -9.35
C THR A 190 -11.82 1.48 -9.47
N ASN A 191 -12.65 0.50 -9.08
CA ASN A 191 -14.12 0.64 -8.98
C ASN A 191 -14.60 1.24 -7.64
N ALA A 192 -13.73 1.44 -6.66
CA ALA A 192 -14.12 1.95 -5.33
C ALA A 192 -14.30 3.48 -5.25
N THR A 193 -14.08 4.21 -6.34
CA THR A 193 -14.17 5.68 -6.34
C THR A 193 -14.93 6.19 -7.55
N LYS A 194 -16.21 6.52 -7.33
CA LYS A 194 -16.92 7.47 -8.18
C LYS A 194 -17.07 8.78 -7.40
N PRO A 195 -16.32 9.84 -7.76
CA PRO A 195 -16.58 11.20 -7.32
C PRO A 195 -17.83 11.70 -8.04
N THR A 196 -18.86 12.07 -7.28
CA THR A 196 -19.86 13.04 -7.76
C THR A 196 -19.25 14.43 -7.65
N ASP A 197 -19.38 15.20 -8.73
CA ASP A 197 -18.88 16.57 -8.92
C ASP A 197 -18.75 17.41 -7.66
N THR A 198 -17.51 17.82 -7.33
CA THR A 198 -17.16 19.24 -7.12
C THR A 198 -15.64 19.38 -7.03
N LYS A 199 -15.10 20.21 -7.93
CA LYS A 199 -13.75 20.83 -7.95
C LYS A 199 -12.81 20.58 -6.74
N LYS A 200 -11.78 19.72 -6.90
CA LYS A 200 -10.35 19.99 -6.62
C LYS A 200 -9.53 18.69 -6.74
N GLY A 201 -8.47 18.72 -7.54
CA GLY A 201 -7.58 17.59 -7.78
C GLY A 201 -6.52 17.38 -6.70
N ASP A 202 -6.91 17.28 -5.43
CA ASP A 202 -5.96 17.19 -4.29
C ASP A 202 -6.19 15.98 -3.34
N GLY A 203 -7.33 15.26 -3.38
CA GLY A 203 -7.77 14.34 -2.32
C GLY A 203 -6.83 13.18 -1.92
N ILE A 204 -6.55 12.22 -2.82
CA ILE A 204 -5.79 11.00 -2.44
C ILE A 204 -4.30 11.29 -2.21
N GLN A 205 -3.69 12.23 -2.93
CA GLN A 205 -2.29 12.61 -2.67
C GLN A 205 -2.16 13.33 -1.34
N ASP A 206 -3.12 14.20 -0.99
CA ASP A 206 -3.18 14.84 0.33
C ASP A 206 -3.40 13.82 1.44
N HIS A 207 -4.28 12.83 1.22
CA HIS A 207 -4.50 11.71 2.14
C HIS A 207 -3.26 10.86 2.33
N LEU A 208 -2.56 10.54 1.24
CA LEU A 208 -1.30 9.80 1.29
C LEU A 208 -0.22 10.60 2.03
N ALA A 209 -0.10 11.89 1.75
CA ALA A 209 0.81 12.79 2.46
C ALA A 209 0.44 12.89 3.94
N ALA A 210 -0.85 12.95 4.28
CA ALA A 210 -1.35 13.02 5.65
C ALA A 210 -1.04 11.73 6.42
N VAL A 211 -1.24 10.56 5.80
CA VAL A 211 -0.89 9.26 6.39
C VAL A 211 0.62 9.14 6.55
N LYS A 212 1.42 9.45 5.53
CA LYS A 212 2.89 9.45 5.60
C LYS A 212 3.38 10.33 6.74
N LYS A 213 2.85 11.56 6.83
CA LYS A 213 3.16 12.50 7.92
C LYS A 213 2.75 11.93 9.28
N ALA A 214 1.59 11.29 9.38
CA ALA A 214 1.08 10.73 10.62
C ALA A 214 1.93 9.53 11.11
N GLN A 215 2.31 8.64 10.20
CA GLN A 215 3.22 7.52 10.48
C GLN A 215 4.62 8.01 10.85
N LEU A 216 5.15 9.04 10.19
CA LEU A 216 6.46 9.61 10.53
C LEU A 216 6.48 10.39 11.87
N ALA A 217 5.32 10.78 12.39
CA ALA A 217 5.19 11.48 13.67
C ALA A 217 5.09 10.52 14.87
N SER A 218 4.88 9.24 14.61
CA SER A 218 4.75 8.18 15.61
C SER A 218 6.07 7.99 16.37
N TYR A 219 6.05 7.91 17.70
CA TYR A 219 7.30 7.89 18.48
C TYR A 219 8.24 6.72 18.14
N ALA A 220 7.71 5.54 17.80
CA ALA A 220 8.51 4.41 17.32
C ALA A 220 8.76 4.42 15.79
N MET A 221 8.35 5.47 15.06
CA MET A 221 8.67 5.70 13.63
C MET A 221 9.22 7.12 13.34
N THR A 222 9.59 7.92 14.36
CA THR A 222 10.22 9.24 14.15
C THR A 222 11.73 9.09 13.89
N ARG A 223 12.46 10.21 13.74
CA ARG A 223 13.91 10.30 13.41
C ARG A 223 14.86 9.36 14.21
N ALA A 224 14.42 8.71 15.27
CA ALA A 224 15.19 7.71 16.02
C ALA A 224 15.00 6.25 15.56
N THR A 225 14.04 5.93 14.68
CA THR A 225 13.64 4.54 14.39
C THR A 225 13.33 4.25 12.91
N ASN A 226 13.55 5.18 12.00
CA ASN A 226 13.30 4.95 10.55
C ASN A 226 14.20 3.89 9.89
N ASN A 227 15.04 3.19 10.66
CA ASN A 227 15.84 2.06 10.21
C ASN A 227 15.61 0.80 11.06
N CYS A 228 14.43 0.64 11.70
CA CYS A 228 14.13 -0.62 12.37
C CYS A 228 14.33 -1.80 11.40
N PRO A 229 15.22 -2.75 11.70
CA PRO A 229 15.42 -3.89 10.83
C PRO A 229 14.17 -4.76 10.82
N SER A 230 13.97 -5.48 9.72
CA SER A 230 13.08 -6.64 9.78
C SER A 230 13.75 -7.72 10.65
N PRO A 231 12.99 -8.47 11.47
CA PRO A 231 13.53 -9.63 12.17
C PRO A 231 14.14 -10.64 11.21
N ASP A 232 15.10 -11.44 11.68
CA ASP A 232 15.76 -12.46 10.84
C ASP A 232 14.86 -13.69 10.57
N THR A 233 13.84 -13.90 11.41
CA THR A 233 12.94 -15.06 11.34
C THR A 233 11.50 -14.66 11.59
N ASP A 234 10.57 -15.48 11.10
CA ASP A 234 9.14 -15.36 11.42
C ASP A 234 8.91 -15.36 12.92
N LEU A 235 7.94 -14.57 13.37
CA LEU A 235 7.64 -14.38 14.79
C LEU A 235 6.19 -14.78 15.07
N LEU A 236 5.98 -15.92 15.75
CA LEU A 236 4.66 -16.39 16.18
C LEU A 236 3.59 -16.45 15.07
N GLY A 237 4.03 -16.86 13.87
CA GLY A 237 3.20 -16.96 12.67
C GLY A 237 3.09 -15.66 11.86
N TRP A 238 3.82 -14.61 12.23
CA TRP A 238 3.99 -13.41 11.41
C TRP A 238 5.20 -13.54 10.49
N PRO A 239 5.06 -13.30 9.18
CA PRO A 239 6.19 -13.31 8.24
C PRO A 239 7.19 -12.20 8.54
N ALA A 240 8.47 -12.53 8.67
CA ALA A 240 9.53 -11.61 9.06
C ALA A 240 9.61 -10.35 8.17
N GLN A 241 9.42 -10.52 6.85
CA GLN A 241 9.45 -9.42 5.88
C GLN A 241 8.31 -8.40 6.05
N LYS A 242 7.27 -8.74 6.80
CA LYS A 242 6.15 -7.84 7.12
C LYS A 242 6.33 -7.14 8.46
N LEU A 243 7.44 -7.36 9.14
CA LEU A 243 7.68 -6.85 10.49
C LEU A 243 8.87 -5.89 10.52
N LYS A 244 8.88 -5.05 11.55
CA LYS A 244 10.00 -4.20 11.96
C LYS A 244 10.24 -4.38 13.45
N ALA A 245 11.45 -4.76 13.84
CA ALA A 245 11.89 -4.80 15.23
C ALA A 245 12.54 -3.46 15.58
N CYS A 246 11.99 -2.76 16.55
CA CYS A 246 12.35 -1.40 16.89
C CYS A 246 12.86 -1.31 18.32
N ASP A 247 14.13 -0.94 18.44
CA ASP A 247 14.73 -0.46 19.68
C ASP A 247 14.73 1.07 19.69
N TYR A 248 14.16 1.66 20.73
CA TYR A 248 14.12 3.11 20.87
C TYR A 248 14.26 3.55 22.32
N LYS A 249 14.52 4.85 22.49
CA LYS A 249 14.68 5.47 23.80
C LYS A 249 13.61 6.53 24.03
N VAL A 250 13.01 6.54 25.21
CA VAL A 250 12.06 7.56 25.68
C VAL A 250 12.56 8.26 26.94
N GLY A 251 12.01 9.44 27.23
CA GLY A 251 12.38 10.27 28.38
C GLY A 251 13.56 11.22 28.09
N SER A 252 14.04 11.87 29.15
CA SER A 252 15.08 12.91 29.02
C SER A 252 16.42 12.34 28.57
N LYS A 253 17.22 13.15 27.86
CA LYS A 253 18.57 12.77 27.42
C LYS A 253 19.49 12.31 28.56
N ALA A 254 19.27 12.81 29.78
CA ALA A 254 20.06 12.47 30.95
C ALA A 254 19.72 11.09 31.55
N LYS A 255 18.48 10.61 31.35
CA LYS A 255 18.01 9.32 31.88
C LYS A 255 17.12 8.63 30.84
N PRO A 256 17.67 8.25 29.67
CA PRO A 256 16.89 7.61 28.64
C PRO A 256 16.48 6.21 29.09
N ARG A 257 15.28 5.80 28.69
CA ARG A 257 14.71 4.48 28.94
C ARG A 257 14.56 3.74 27.65
N SER A 258 14.99 2.48 27.58
CA SER A 258 14.91 1.67 26.38
C SER A 258 13.59 0.94 26.28
N ALA A 259 13.08 0.82 25.06
CA ALA A 259 11.92 0.01 24.73
C ALA A 259 12.22 -0.82 23.48
N HIS A 260 11.73 -2.07 23.47
CA HIS A 260 11.82 -2.97 22.33
C HIS A 260 10.43 -3.45 21.92
N VAL A 261 10.03 -3.15 20.69
CA VAL A 261 8.71 -3.49 20.13
C VAL A 261 8.86 -4.05 18.71
N VAL A 262 7.99 -4.99 18.34
CA VAL A 262 7.86 -5.46 16.97
C VAL A 262 6.57 -4.91 16.38
N LEU A 263 6.69 -4.19 15.28
CA LEU A 263 5.60 -3.51 14.57
C LEU A 263 5.30 -4.25 13.26
N LEU A 264 4.03 -4.21 12.84
CA LEU A 264 3.64 -4.54 11.48
C LEU A 264 4.07 -3.41 10.55
N ASP A 265 4.75 -3.74 9.45
CA ASP A 265 5.10 -2.81 8.39
C ASP A 265 3.88 -2.58 7.49
N VAL A 266 3.24 -1.42 7.63
CA VAL A 266 2.03 -1.05 6.90
C VAL A 266 2.34 0.11 5.96
N PRO A 267 2.38 -0.12 4.63
CA PRO A 267 2.56 0.96 3.66
C PRO A 267 1.47 2.03 3.81
N SER A 268 1.84 3.29 3.59
CA SER A 268 0.90 4.41 3.73
C SER A 268 -0.28 4.29 2.77
N GLU A 269 -0.02 3.82 1.55
CA GLU A 269 -1.02 3.56 0.51
C GLU A 269 -2.06 2.53 1.00
N ARG A 270 -1.62 1.55 1.78
CA ARG A 270 -2.51 0.54 2.36
C ARG A 270 -3.44 1.13 3.39
N THR A 271 -2.93 2.01 4.25
CA THR A 271 -3.75 2.68 5.28
C THR A 271 -4.75 3.66 4.66
N VAL A 272 -4.35 4.39 3.61
CA VAL A 272 -5.29 5.23 2.82
C VAL A 272 -6.42 4.36 2.28
N ALA A 273 -6.10 3.25 1.62
CA ALA A 273 -7.11 2.34 1.07
C ALA A 273 -8.08 1.80 2.13
N TRP A 274 -7.57 1.44 3.31
CA TRP A 274 -8.40 0.98 4.43
C TRP A 274 -9.41 2.04 4.88
N ILE A 275 -8.94 3.27 5.09
CA ILE A 275 -9.77 4.38 5.56
C ILE A 275 -10.83 4.75 4.52
N GLU A 276 -10.41 4.95 3.26
CA GLU A 276 -11.32 5.28 2.15
C GLU A 276 -12.39 4.20 1.95
N THR A 277 -11.98 2.92 1.99
CA THR A 277 -12.92 1.81 1.86
C THR A 277 -13.92 1.78 3.01
N ALA A 278 -13.49 2.03 4.25
CA ALA A 278 -14.38 2.08 5.39
C ALA A 278 -15.35 3.27 5.32
N CYS A 279 -14.86 4.45 4.93
CA CYS A 279 -15.68 5.64 4.71
C CYS A 279 -16.76 5.39 3.65
N ALA A 280 -16.37 4.87 2.50
CA ALA A 280 -17.30 4.59 1.41
C ALA A 280 -18.36 3.55 1.78
N LYS A 281 -17.98 2.50 2.51
CA LYS A 281 -18.91 1.42 2.89
C LYS A 281 -19.83 1.77 4.05
N GLN A 282 -19.30 2.40 5.10
CA GLN A 282 -19.98 2.52 6.39
C GLN A 282 -20.48 3.93 6.68
N LEU A 283 -19.90 4.95 6.06
CA LEU A 283 -20.25 6.35 6.27
C LEU A 283 -20.50 7.09 4.94
N PRO A 284 -21.32 6.53 4.03
CA PRO A 284 -21.59 7.18 2.74
C PRO A 284 -22.19 8.57 2.98
N GLY A 285 -21.52 9.60 2.46
CA GLY A 285 -21.96 10.99 2.57
C GLY A 285 -21.40 11.78 3.76
N LEU A 286 -20.59 11.18 4.63
CA LEU A 286 -19.87 11.96 5.64
C LEU A 286 -18.69 12.70 5.01
N SER A 287 -18.88 14.01 4.78
CA SER A 287 -17.78 14.89 4.38
C SER A 287 -16.69 14.91 5.46
N GLY A 288 -15.43 14.79 5.05
CA GLY A 288 -14.30 14.76 5.98
C GLY A 288 -14.10 13.44 6.73
N CYS A 289 -14.75 12.36 6.28
CA CYS A 289 -14.65 11.05 6.93
C CYS A 289 -13.20 10.57 7.07
N PHE A 290 -12.39 10.76 6.02
CA PHE A 290 -10.98 10.35 6.02
C PHE A 290 -10.21 11.01 7.16
N GLU A 291 -10.37 12.33 7.32
CA GLU A 291 -9.68 13.14 8.32
C GLU A 291 -10.10 12.73 9.74
N VAL A 292 -11.38 12.41 9.94
CA VAL A 292 -11.90 11.89 11.22
C VAL A 292 -11.25 10.55 11.55
N LEU A 293 -11.30 9.58 10.63
CA LEU A 293 -10.75 8.24 10.86
C LEU A 293 -9.22 8.27 11.03
N LEU A 294 -8.51 9.09 10.26
CA LEU A 294 -7.07 9.31 10.42
C LEU A 294 -6.77 9.95 11.78
N GLY A 295 -7.57 10.92 12.21
CA GLY A 295 -7.50 11.53 13.54
C GLY A 295 -7.62 10.49 14.66
N CYS A 296 -8.56 9.55 14.52
CA CYS A 296 -8.74 8.46 15.48
C CYS A 296 -7.58 7.46 15.47
N ALA A 297 -7.11 7.04 14.30
CA ALA A 297 -5.95 6.16 14.18
C ALA A 297 -4.69 6.74 14.86
N LYS A 298 -4.48 8.06 14.70
CA LYS A 298 -3.43 8.79 15.42
C LYS A 298 -3.63 8.78 16.93
N GLY A 299 -4.84 9.08 17.41
CA GLY A 299 -5.15 9.13 18.85
C GLY A 299 -5.09 7.76 19.53
N ASN A 300 -5.35 6.68 18.80
CA ASN A 300 -5.44 5.33 19.36
C ASN A 300 -4.08 4.68 19.63
N SER A 301 -3.20 4.75 18.62
CA SER A 301 -1.94 4.01 18.58
C SER A 301 -0.81 4.82 17.94
N GLY A 302 -1.06 6.08 17.60
CA GLY A 302 -0.12 6.89 16.85
C GLY A 302 0.21 6.27 15.50
N MET A 303 -0.75 5.71 14.75
CA MET A 303 -0.51 5.09 13.44
C MET A 303 0.42 3.85 13.41
N MET A 304 0.66 3.22 14.56
CA MET A 304 1.49 2.01 14.66
C MET A 304 0.64 0.78 14.97
N VAL A 305 1.01 -0.37 14.42
CA VAL A 305 0.36 -1.65 14.72
C VAL A 305 1.37 -2.57 15.41
N PRO A 306 1.48 -2.53 16.75
CA PRO A 306 2.41 -3.39 17.47
C PRO A 306 1.91 -4.83 17.46
N VAL A 307 2.70 -5.74 16.90
CA VAL A 307 2.39 -7.17 16.89
C VAL A 307 2.93 -7.88 18.12
N SER A 308 3.99 -7.33 18.73
CA SER A 308 4.66 -7.94 19.87
C SER A 308 5.53 -6.94 20.65
N GLY A 309 5.85 -7.26 21.90
CA GLY A 309 6.88 -6.59 22.67
C GLY A 309 6.36 -5.47 23.55
N ASN A 310 7.28 -4.64 24.01
CA ASN A 310 7.02 -3.54 24.92
C ASN A 310 7.08 -2.21 24.20
N MET A 311 5.94 -1.54 24.18
CA MET A 311 5.81 -0.20 23.67
C MET A 311 5.70 0.76 24.84
N MET A 312 6.77 1.51 25.10
CA MET A 312 6.79 2.47 26.20
C MET A 312 6.19 3.79 25.75
N GLU A 313 5.18 4.26 26.48
CA GLU A 313 4.52 5.54 26.24
C GLU A 313 4.98 6.56 27.27
N ASP A 314 5.52 7.66 26.78
CA ASP A 314 5.80 8.86 27.57
C ASP A 314 4.53 9.69 27.68
N MET A 315 3.96 9.79 28.88
CA MET A 315 2.65 10.39 29.09
C MET A 315 2.73 11.92 29.16
N ASP A 316 3.79 12.46 29.77
CA ASP A 316 3.97 13.90 30.00
C ASP A 316 5.44 14.32 30.21
N GLY A 317 6.41 13.51 29.79
CA GLY A 317 7.84 13.75 30.00
C GLY A 317 8.35 13.33 31.37
N VAL A 318 7.44 13.05 32.32
CA VAL A 318 7.76 12.66 33.70
C VAL A 318 7.16 11.29 34.06
N ARG A 319 5.93 11.01 33.63
CA ARG A 319 5.24 9.74 33.80
C ARG A 319 5.33 8.94 32.52
N TRP A 320 5.63 7.65 32.63
CA TRP A 320 5.66 6.73 31.50
C TRP A 320 5.04 5.40 31.89
N LYS A 321 4.66 4.60 30.89
CA LYS A 321 4.08 3.27 31.09
C LYS A 321 4.62 2.28 30.06
N ASN A 322 4.85 1.05 30.49
CA ASN A 322 5.08 -0.08 29.60
C ASN A 322 3.75 -0.60 29.09
N TYR A 323 3.57 -0.64 27.76
CA TYR A 323 2.44 -1.31 27.14
C TYR A 323 2.92 -2.54 26.39
N PHE A 324 2.56 -3.73 26.88
CA PHE A 324 2.89 -4.98 26.20
C PHE A 324 1.84 -5.32 25.17
N PHE A 325 2.28 -5.76 24.00
CA PHE A 325 1.40 -6.05 22.88
C PHE A 325 1.46 -7.49 22.40
N ARG A 326 0.32 -7.97 21.91
CA ARG A 326 0.20 -9.15 21.05
C ARG A 326 -0.86 -8.91 19.99
N ASN A 327 -0.49 -9.10 18.71
CA ASN A 327 -1.39 -9.02 17.55
C ASN A 327 -2.26 -7.74 17.53
N GLY A 328 -1.65 -6.58 17.81
CA GLY A 328 -2.35 -5.28 17.84
C GLY A 328 -3.12 -5.00 19.13
N MET A 329 -3.12 -5.90 20.11
CA MET A 329 -3.83 -5.74 21.39
C MET A 329 -2.86 -5.56 22.54
N THR A 330 -3.23 -4.77 23.53
CA THR A 330 -2.49 -4.73 24.80
C THR A 330 -2.78 -5.99 25.62
N VAL A 331 -1.74 -6.60 26.16
CA VAL A 331 -1.83 -7.85 26.92
C VAL A 331 -1.09 -7.75 28.25
N THR A 332 -1.52 -8.57 29.21
CA THR A 332 -0.74 -8.86 30.42
C THR A 332 -0.22 -10.30 30.31
N PHE A 333 1.06 -10.49 30.59
CA PHE A 333 1.67 -11.82 30.72
C PHE A 333 1.64 -12.24 32.20
N GLU A 334 1.65 -13.54 32.48
CA GLU A 334 1.72 -14.05 33.87
C GLU A 334 2.90 -13.45 34.66
N SER A 335 4.02 -13.29 33.96
CA SER A 335 5.28 -12.82 34.52
C SER A 335 5.53 -11.30 34.39
N GLN A 336 4.60 -10.55 33.81
CA GLN A 336 4.79 -9.11 33.58
C GLN A 336 3.46 -8.37 33.43
N GLU A 337 3.18 -7.47 34.36
CA GLU A 337 1.98 -6.63 34.35
C GLU A 337 2.08 -5.49 33.33
N ASN A 338 0.97 -5.27 32.62
CA ASN A 338 0.80 -4.17 31.69
C ASN A 338 0.54 -2.83 32.40
N GLY A 339 1.08 -1.74 31.86
CA GLY A 339 0.94 -0.39 32.43
C GLY A 339 1.89 -0.07 33.59
N GLY A 340 2.83 -0.96 33.90
CA GLY A 340 3.86 -0.74 34.92
C GLY A 340 4.83 0.38 34.54
N THR A 341 5.45 1.01 35.55
CA THR A 341 6.34 2.18 35.39
C THR A 341 7.83 1.85 35.56
N ASN A 342 8.18 0.60 35.88
CA ASN A 342 9.59 0.21 36.03
C ASN A 342 10.25 -0.01 34.66
N GLN A 343 11.54 0.32 34.54
CA GLN A 343 12.34 -0.07 33.37
C GLN A 343 12.45 -1.59 33.33
N ILE A 344 12.13 -2.19 32.20
CA ILE A 344 12.36 -3.61 31.94
C ILE A 344 13.73 -3.77 31.29
N SER A 345 14.52 -4.75 31.72
CA SER A 345 15.83 -5.00 31.10
C SER A 345 15.69 -5.35 29.62
N ASP A 346 16.63 -4.95 28.78
CA ASP A 346 16.56 -5.16 27.33
C ASP A 346 16.38 -6.64 26.97
N ALA A 347 17.14 -7.52 27.63
CA ALA A 347 17.00 -8.98 27.47
C ALA A 347 15.57 -9.46 27.76
N ARG A 348 14.97 -8.95 28.84
CA ARG A 348 13.60 -9.32 29.21
C ARG A 348 12.57 -8.79 28.22
N GLN A 349 12.77 -7.60 27.66
CA GLN A 349 11.89 -7.08 26.62
C GLN A 349 11.94 -7.94 25.35
N ILE A 350 13.12 -8.40 24.95
CA ILE A 350 13.30 -9.34 23.84
C ILE A 350 12.59 -10.67 24.14
N ASP A 351 12.75 -11.23 25.34
CA ASP A 351 12.07 -12.49 25.71
C ASP A 351 10.54 -12.36 25.62
N LEU A 352 9.99 -11.25 26.08
CA LEU A 352 8.54 -10.97 26.01
C LEU A 352 8.03 -10.94 24.56
N THR A 353 8.85 -10.55 23.57
CA THR A 353 8.40 -10.60 22.17
C THR A 353 8.17 -12.03 21.68
N LYS A 354 8.99 -12.97 22.16
CA LYS A 354 9.02 -14.36 21.71
C LYS A 354 8.10 -15.27 22.53
N MET A 355 7.55 -14.77 23.64
CA MET A 355 6.61 -15.56 24.45
C MET A 355 5.39 -16.01 23.63
N PRO A 356 5.00 -17.29 23.74
CA PRO A 356 3.86 -17.81 23.01
C PRO A 356 2.55 -17.16 23.48
N ASP A 357 1.54 -17.18 22.63
CA ASP A 357 0.21 -16.62 22.92
C ASP A 357 -0.44 -17.27 24.17
N SER A 358 -0.11 -18.53 24.46
CA SER A 358 -0.54 -19.24 25.67
C SER A 358 -0.03 -18.63 26.99
N ALA A 359 1.00 -17.78 26.95
CA ALA A 359 1.49 -17.04 28.11
C ALA A 359 0.68 -15.77 28.40
N VAL A 360 -0.27 -15.40 27.54
CA VAL A 360 -1.14 -14.24 27.72
C VAL A 360 -2.19 -14.54 28.80
N LYS A 361 -2.05 -13.85 29.94
CA LYS A 361 -2.98 -13.94 31.06
C LYS A 361 -4.30 -13.22 30.78
N SER A 362 -4.22 -12.02 30.22
CA SER A 362 -5.41 -11.21 29.92
C SER A 362 -5.17 -10.23 28.77
N ILE A 363 -6.27 -9.76 28.18
CA ILE A 363 -6.31 -8.69 27.17
C ILE A 363 -7.10 -7.53 27.81
N PRO A 364 -6.48 -6.65 28.62
CA PRO A 364 -7.20 -5.77 29.54
C PRO A 364 -8.23 -4.84 28.89
N SER A 365 -7.94 -4.35 27.68
CA SER A 365 -8.84 -3.47 26.94
C SER A 365 -9.85 -4.24 26.07
N GLY A 366 -9.56 -5.50 25.75
CA GLY A 366 -10.35 -6.33 24.82
C GLY A 366 -10.39 -5.85 23.36
N VAL A 367 -9.70 -4.76 23.03
CA VAL A 367 -9.74 -4.13 21.69
C VAL A 367 -8.44 -4.33 20.91
N THR A 368 -8.56 -4.43 19.59
CA THR A 368 -7.43 -4.24 18.66
C THR A 368 -7.05 -2.76 18.63
N ARG A 369 -5.99 -2.38 19.35
CA ARG A 369 -5.72 -0.99 19.74
C ARG A 369 -5.63 -0.01 18.57
N PHE A 370 -5.19 -0.44 17.39
CA PHE A 370 -5.09 0.45 16.22
C PHE A 370 -6.46 1.06 15.84
N TRP A 371 -7.50 0.22 15.72
CA TRP A 371 -8.85 0.65 15.38
C TRP A 371 -9.82 0.69 16.56
N ARG A 372 -9.44 0.12 17.70
CA ARG A 372 -10.26 -0.14 18.90
C ARG A 372 -11.43 -1.11 18.69
N THR A 373 -11.36 -1.99 17.70
CA THR A 373 -12.41 -2.98 17.46
C THR A 373 -12.42 -4.02 18.58
N THR A 374 -13.56 -4.22 19.23
CA THR A 374 -13.77 -5.32 20.20
C THR A 374 -14.09 -6.63 19.49
N SER A 375 -13.93 -7.76 20.19
CA SER A 375 -14.34 -9.07 19.65
C SER A 375 -15.85 -9.13 19.37
N GLN A 376 -16.68 -8.48 20.20
CA GLN A 376 -18.13 -8.45 20.03
C GLN A 376 -18.55 -7.60 18.82
N GLN A 377 -17.92 -6.44 18.61
CA GLN A 377 -18.17 -5.61 17.42
C GLN A 377 -17.82 -6.37 16.14
N PHE A 378 -16.66 -7.05 16.16
CA PHE A 378 -16.24 -7.86 15.02
C PHE A 378 -17.18 -9.05 14.78
N ALA A 379 -17.55 -9.81 15.82
CA ALA A 379 -18.47 -10.94 15.72
C ALA A 379 -19.86 -10.51 15.22
N LYS A 380 -20.35 -9.34 15.64
CA LYS A 380 -21.63 -8.79 15.17
C LYS A 380 -21.60 -8.52 13.67
N GLN A 381 -20.50 -7.98 13.16
CA GLN A 381 -20.35 -7.66 11.74
C GLN A 381 -20.00 -8.89 10.89
N PHE A 382 -19.26 -9.85 11.46
CA PHE A 382 -18.72 -11.02 10.79
C PHE A 382 -18.94 -12.30 11.63
N PRO A 383 -20.20 -12.76 11.78
CA PRO A 383 -20.56 -13.82 12.73
C PRO A 383 -19.94 -15.18 12.42
N THR A 384 -19.48 -15.41 11.18
CA THR A 384 -18.90 -16.68 10.73
C THR A 384 -17.39 -16.78 10.92
N GLU A 385 -16.72 -15.72 11.36
CA GLU A 385 -15.24 -15.68 11.51
C GLU A 385 -14.75 -16.17 12.86
N GLY A 386 -15.66 -16.53 13.77
CA GLY A 386 -15.31 -17.12 15.04
C GLY A 386 -14.63 -16.14 16.01
N ALA A 387 -14.96 -14.85 15.99
CA ALA A 387 -14.57 -13.97 17.10
C ALA A 387 -15.41 -14.33 18.35
N PRO A 388 -14.79 -14.45 19.54
CA PRO A 388 -15.49 -14.89 20.74
C PRO A 388 -16.37 -13.77 21.32
N ALA A 389 -17.48 -14.16 21.96
CA ALA A 389 -18.40 -13.22 22.61
C ALA A 389 -17.84 -12.63 23.93
N SER A 390 -16.84 -13.27 24.53
CA SER A 390 -16.18 -12.84 25.77
C SER A 390 -14.68 -13.16 25.70
N LEU A 391 -13.88 -12.67 26.66
CA LEU A 391 -12.43 -12.91 26.75
C LEU A 391 -12.02 -13.48 28.13
N LYS A 392 -12.96 -14.14 28.81
CA LYS A 392 -12.80 -14.58 30.22
C LYS A 392 -11.88 -15.79 30.33
N THR A 393 -11.96 -16.71 29.38
CA THR A 393 -11.16 -17.94 29.35
C THR A 393 -9.91 -17.80 28.48
N ALA A 394 -8.91 -18.66 28.72
CA ALA A 394 -7.69 -18.68 27.89
C ALA A 394 -8.00 -19.04 26.43
N ALA A 395 -8.93 -19.97 26.20
CA ALA A 395 -9.36 -20.37 24.86
C ALA A 395 -10.00 -19.21 24.09
N GLU A 396 -10.89 -18.45 24.71
CA GLU A 396 -11.48 -17.26 24.08
C GLU A 396 -10.42 -16.19 23.76
N ARG A 397 -9.47 -15.94 24.68
CA ARG A 397 -8.38 -14.99 24.40
C ARG A 397 -7.52 -15.43 23.22
N GLN A 398 -7.15 -16.71 23.18
CA GLN A 398 -6.40 -17.28 22.06
C GLN A 398 -7.17 -17.13 20.75
N GLN A 399 -8.46 -17.45 20.75
CA GLN A 399 -9.33 -17.32 19.58
C GLN A 399 -9.38 -15.87 19.07
N TRP A 400 -9.47 -14.88 19.97
CA TRP A 400 -9.43 -13.48 19.55
C TRP A 400 -8.06 -13.03 19.01
N LEU A 401 -6.97 -13.50 19.63
CA LEU A 401 -5.61 -13.26 19.14
C LEU A 401 -5.41 -13.82 17.73
N ASP A 402 -5.94 -15.00 17.45
CA ASP A 402 -5.83 -15.65 16.14
C ASP A 402 -6.68 -14.94 15.08
N VAL A 403 -7.92 -14.57 15.40
CA VAL A 403 -8.78 -13.78 14.49
C VAL A 403 -8.12 -12.44 14.16
N ALA A 404 -7.65 -11.69 15.17
CA ALA A 404 -7.00 -10.40 14.94
C ALA A 404 -5.74 -10.52 14.07
N LYS A 405 -4.89 -11.54 14.31
CA LYS A 405 -3.70 -11.81 13.49
C LYS A 405 -4.06 -12.12 12.04
N LYS A 406 -5.02 -13.02 11.82
CA LYS A 406 -5.51 -13.38 10.48
C LYS A 406 -6.03 -12.15 9.75
N GLU A 407 -6.89 -11.35 10.38
CA GLU A 407 -7.51 -10.18 9.75
C GLU A 407 -6.49 -9.08 9.43
N LEU A 408 -5.49 -8.86 10.29
CA LEU A 408 -4.41 -7.91 10.00
C LEU A 408 -3.52 -8.41 8.84
N LEU A 409 -3.18 -9.70 8.78
CA LEU A 409 -2.40 -10.27 7.67
C LEU A 409 -3.15 -10.18 6.34
N ASP A 410 -4.43 -10.50 6.34
CA ASP A 410 -5.32 -10.39 5.18
C ASP A 410 -5.47 -8.93 4.72
N ALA A 411 -5.62 -8.00 5.66
CA ALA A 411 -5.78 -6.59 5.35
C ALA A 411 -4.55 -6.02 4.62
N LEU A 412 -3.34 -6.56 4.81
CA LEU A 412 -2.14 -6.05 4.13
C LEU A 412 -2.17 -6.22 2.61
N SER A 413 -2.92 -7.19 2.08
CA SER A 413 -3.08 -7.38 0.63
C SER A 413 -4.42 -6.85 0.10
N LYS A 414 -5.34 -6.45 0.97
CA LYS A 414 -6.71 -6.04 0.61
C LYS A 414 -6.95 -4.54 0.85
N PRO A 415 -7.77 -3.87 0.03
CA PRO A 415 -8.13 -2.46 0.27
C PRO A 415 -9.04 -2.31 1.49
N GLU A 416 -9.67 -3.40 1.94
CA GLU A 416 -10.48 -3.43 3.15
C GLU A 416 -9.69 -3.93 4.36
N ASN A 417 -9.91 -3.27 5.50
CA ASN A 417 -9.53 -3.77 6.81
C ASN A 417 -10.81 -4.06 7.61
N ARG A 418 -11.14 -5.34 7.81
CA ARG A 418 -12.41 -5.73 8.43
C ARG A 418 -12.50 -5.34 9.91
N LEU A 419 -11.38 -5.22 10.61
CA LEU A 419 -11.36 -4.67 11.97
C LEU A 419 -11.83 -3.21 11.96
N LEU A 420 -11.31 -2.39 11.04
CA LEU A 420 -11.80 -1.02 10.84
C LEU A 420 -13.27 -1.00 10.44
N THR A 421 -13.67 -1.81 9.45
CA THR A 421 -15.06 -1.89 8.98
C THR A 421 -16.02 -2.15 10.14
N ALA A 422 -15.72 -3.14 10.99
CA ALA A 422 -16.56 -3.47 12.15
C ALA A 422 -16.60 -2.35 13.19
N TRP A 423 -15.48 -1.66 13.43
CA TRP A 423 -15.45 -0.53 14.36
C TRP A 423 -16.24 0.68 13.84
N VAL A 424 -16.12 1.03 12.56
CA VAL A 424 -16.89 2.13 11.98
C VAL A 424 -18.39 1.80 11.98
N ALA A 425 -18.76 0.55 11.64
CA ALA A 425 -20.14 0.08 11.66
C ALA A 425 -20.78 0.15 13.07
N ALA A 426 -19.98 -0.01 14.13
CA ALA A 426 -20.46 0.11 15.50
C ALA A 426 -20.71 1.57 15.92
N HIS A 427 -19.98 2.55 15.38
CA HIS A 427 -20.04 3.93 15.88
C HIS A 427 -20.38 5.03 14.85
N PRO A 428 -21.36 4.83 13.94
CA PRO A 428 -21.60 5.79 12.87
C PRO A 428 -22.03 7.17 13.39
N LYS A 429 -22.76 7.22 14.50
CA LYS A 429 -23.24 8.47 15.11
C LYS A 429 -22.13 9.31 15.73
N THR A 430 -21.18 8.68 16.41
CA THR A 430 -20.06 9.38 17.06
C THR A 430 -19.08 9.88 16.01
N LEU A 431 -18.79 9.06 15.00
CA LEU A 431 -17.95 9.43 13.87
C LEU A 431 -18.54 10.55 13.01
N ALA A 432 -19.87 10.56 12.81
CA ALA A 432 -20.56 11.66 12.11
C ALA A 432 -20.43 13.03 12.82
N LYS A 433 -20.12 13.04 14.12
CA LYS A 433 -19.82 14.27 14.88
C LYS A 433 -18.34 14.69 14.81
N GLY A 434 -17.52 13.96 14.06
CA GLY A 434 -16.08 14.16 13.99
C GLY A 434 -15.32 13.75 15.26
N ALA A 435 -15.92 12.91 16.10
CA ALA A 435 -15.34 12.46 17.35
C ALA A 435 -14.90 10.99 17.28
N CYS A 436 -13.89 10.63 18.07
CA CYS A 436 -13.43 9.26 18.19
C CYS A 436 -14.17 8.55 19.33
N PRO A 437 -14.85 7.43 19.07
CA PRO A 437 -15.48 6.59 20.08
C PRO A 437 -14.53 6.20 21.20
N ALA A 438 -15.01 6.30 22.45
CA ALA A 438 -14.34 5.73 23.60
C ALA A 438 -14.57 4.21 23.67
N ASP A 439 -13.74 3.47 24.41
CA ASP A 439 -13.86 1.98 24.55
C ASP A 439 -15.23 1.49 25.02
N LYS A 440 -16.01 2.37 25.65
CA LYS A 440 -17.33 2.07 26.24
C LYS A 440 -18.50 2.63 25.44
N ASP A 441 -18.24 3.27 24.30
CA ASP A 441 -19.30 3.74 23.41
C ASP A 441 -19.83 2.50 22.64
N PRO A 442 -21.11 2.12 22.80
CA PRO A 442 -21.66 0.88 22.25
C PRO A 442 -21.85 0.88 20.74
#